data_AF-A0A528LH66-F1
#
_entry.id   AF-A0A528LH66-F1
#
_cell.length_a   1.000
_cell.length_b   1.000
_cell.length_c   1.000
_cell.angle_alpha   90.00
_cell.angle_beta   90.00
_cell.angle_gamma   90.00
#
_symmetry.space_group_name_H-M   'P 1'
#
loop_
_entity.id
_entity.type
_entity.pdbx_description
1 polymer ?
#
loop_
_entity_poly.entity_id
_entity_poly.type
_entity_poly.pdbx_seq_one_letter_code
_entity_poly.pdbx_strand_id
1 'polypeptide(L)' 'MQRIKTFKTLTRAAAAACFLAVQAIICIGTVYWAVAATLGMDGTAAMVLGAIFALPSTYVLMVVTRMAYDAETDPANQ' A
#
# COMPACT_ATOMS: atom_id res chain seq x y z
N MET A 1 -16.25 21.83 9.83
CA MET A 1 -15.23 22.85 9.55
C MET A 1 -14.36 22.35 8.40
N GLN A 2 -14.55 22.87 7.18
CA GLN A 2 -13.62 22.62 6.08
C GLN A 2 -12.39 23.52 6.28
N ARG A 3 -11.27 22.94 6.73
CA ARG A 3 -10.01 23.68 6.91
C ARG A 3 -9.09 23.44 5.73
N ILE A 4 -8.41 24.51 5.32
CA ILE A 4 -7.53 24.60 4.15
C ILE A 4 -6.50 23.47 4.17
N LYS A 5 -6.41 22.70 3.08
CA LYS A 5 -5.37 21.68 2.89
C LYS A 5 -4.01 22.37 2.75
N THR A 6 -3.27 22.48 3.85
CA THR A 6 -1.93 23.08 3.84
C THR A 6 -0.93 22.10 3.25
N PHE A 7 0.10 22.61 2.56
CA PHE A 7 1.17 21.78 2.00
C PHE A 7 1.82 20.84 3.04
N LYS A 8 1.94 21.31 4.29
CA LYS A 8 2.48 20.55 5.43
C LYS A 8 1.66 19.31 5.80
N THR A 9 0.32 19.35 5.71
CA THR A 9 -0.51 18.17 6.03
C THR A 9 -0.47 17.15 4.89
N LEU A 10 -0.39 17.63 3.64
CA LEU A 10 -0.22 16.76 2.48
C LEU A 10 1.13 16.03 2.48
N THR A 11 2.22 16.71 2.84
CA THR A 11 3.55 16.06 2.91
C THR A 11 3.63 15.03 4.04
N ARG A 12 2.96 15.27 5.18
CA ARG A 12 2.84 14.27 6.26
C ARG A 12 2.01 13.06 5.85
N ALA A 13 0.84 13.29 5.24
CA ALA A 13 0.02 12.22 4.69
C ALA A 13 0.78 11.38 3.67
N ALA A 14 1.54 12.02 2.78
CA ALA A 14 2.38 11.32 1.80
C ALA A 14 3.49 10.50 2.48
N ALA A 15 4.18 11.05 3.48
CA ALA A 15 5.21 10.33 4.21
C ALA A 15 4.65 9.09 4.94
N ALA A 16 3.52 9.23 5.62
CA ALA A 16 2.83 8.13 6.29
C ALA A 16 2.34 7.06 5.29
N ALA A 17 1.75 7.49 4.17
CA ALA A 17 1.32 6.60 3.09
C ALA A 17 2.50 5.81 2.51
N CYS A 18 3.63 6.47 2.23
CA CYS A 18 4.84 5.81 1.73
C CYS A 18 5.38 4.77 2.74
N PHE A 19 5.44 5.12 4.02
CA PHE A 19 5.93 4.21 5.06
C PHE A 19 5.07 2.94 5.18
N LEU A 20 3.74 3.09 5.19
CA LEU A 20 2.82 1.96 5.24
C LEU A 20 2.80 1.18 3.92
N ALA A 21 2.93 1.84 2.78
CA ALA A 21 3.00 1.21 1.46
C ALA A 21 4.22 0.28 1.34
N VAL A 22 5.39 0.70 1.82
CA VAL A 22 6.59 -0.16 1.82
C VAL A 22 6.36 -1.43 2.62
N GLN A 23 5.78 -1.32 3.82
CA GLN A 23 5.46 -2.48 4.65
C GLN A 23 4.44 -3.41 3.97
N ALA A 24 3.39 -2.84 3.37
CA ALA A 24 2.38 -3.60 2.64
C ALA A 24 3.01 -4.36 1.45
N ILE A 25 3.86 -3.71 0.66
CA ILE A 25 4.53 -4.33 -0.50
C ILE A 25 5.45 -5.47 -0.04
N ILE A 26 6.21 -5.28 1.05
CA ILE A 26 7.06 -6.35 1.60
C ILE A 26 6.21 -7.55 2.00
N CYS A 27 5.12 -7.31 2.73
CA CYS A 27 4.22 -8.38 3.19
C CYS A 27 3.55 -9.12 2.04
N ILE A 28 3.12 -8.40 1.00
CA ILE A 28 2.56 -9.01 -0.20
C ILE A 28 3.64 -9.80 -0.96
N GLY A 29 4.85 -9.25 -1.07
CA GLY A 29 5.97 -9.90 -1.72
C GLY A 29 6.38 -11.21 -1.05
N THR A 30 6.36 -11.26 0.29
CA THR A 30 6.64 -12.51 1.02
C THR A 30 5.57 -13.56 0.81
N VAL A 31 4.28 -13.17 0.80
CA VAL A 31 3.18 -14.09 0.49
C VAL A 31 3.28 -14.60 -0.95
N TYR A 32 3.49 -13.71 -1.92
CA TYR A 32 3.70 -14.07 -3.32
C TYR A 32 4.85 -15.07 -3.47
N TRP A 33 5.99 -14.79 -2.84
CA TRP A 33 7.17 -15.67 -2.90
C TRP A 33 6.89 -17.03 -2.26
N ALA A 34 6.25 -17.06 -1.09
CA ALA A 34 5.90 -18.31 -0.42
C ALA A 34 4.94 -19.17 -1.26
N VAL A 35 3.95 -18.55 -1.91
CA VAL A 35 3.02 -19.24 -2.81
C VAL A 35 3.75 -19.76 -4.05
N ALA A 36 4.59 -18.94 -4.69
CA ALA A 36 5.37 -19.38 -5.85
C ALA A 36 6.30 -20.55 -5.51
N ALA A 37 7.01 -20.47 -4.39
CA ALA A 37 7.94 -21.50 -3.94
C ALA A 37 7.23 -22.82 -3.57
N THR A 38 6.09 -22.75 -2.87
CA THR A 38 5.32 -23.94 -2.48
C THR A 38 4.70 -24.66 -3.66
N LEU A 39 4.33 -23.93 -4.72
CA LEU A 39 3.78 -24.49 -5.96
C LEU A 39 4.86 -24.84 -6.99
N GLY A 40 6.13 -24.57 -6.71
CA GLY A 40 7.23 -24.79 -7.65
C GLY A 40 7.10 -23.96 -8.94
N MET A 41 6.46 -22.79 -8.86
CA MET A 41 6.20 -21.94 -10.03
C MET A 41 7.43 -21.09 -10.36
N ASP A 42 7.89 -21.18 -11.60
CA ASP A 42 8.95 -20.35 -12.16
C ASP A 42 8.52 -19.68 -13.48
N GLY A 43 9.41 -18.82 -14.00
CA GLY A 43 9.24 -18.15 -15.30
C GLY A 43 7.85 -17.52 -15.51
N THR A 44 7.17 -17.95 -16.57
CA THR A 44 5.86 -17.42 -16.97
C THR A 44 4.77 -17.67 -15.93
N ALA A 45 4.80 -18.80 -15.23
CA ALA A 45 3.80 -19.11 -14.20
C ALA A 45 3.90 -18.15 -13.02
N ALA A 46 5.12 -17.83 -12.59
CA ALA A 46 5.39 -16.81 -11.58
C ALA A 46 4.94 -15.41 -12.03
N MET A 47 5.13 -15.05 -13.32
CA MET A 47 4.64 -13.78 -13.86
C MET A 47 3.10 -13.67 -13.81
N VAL A 48 2.38 -14.74 -14.17
CA VAL A 48 0.91 -14.77 -14.08
C VAL A 48 0.45 -14.62 -12.64
N LEU A 49 1.10 -15.32 -11.71
CA LEU A 49 0.83 -15.17 -10.28
C LEU A 49 1.07 -13.72 -9.83
N GLY A 50 2.14 -13.08 -10.29
CA GLY A 50 2.42 -11.67 -10.01
C GLY A 50 1.30 -10.75 -10.51
N ALA A 51 0.76 -10.99 -11.71
CA ALA A 51 -0.36 -10.24 -12.25
C ALA A 51 -1.65 -10.42 -11.42
N ILE A 52 -1.91 -11.63 -10.92
CA ILE A 52 -3.03 -11.90 -10.00
C ILE A 52 -2.86 -11.12 -8.70
N PHE A 53 -1.64 -11.05 -8.17
CA PHE A 53 -1.32 -10.29 -6.95
C PHE A 53 -1.31 -8.77 -7.15
N ALA A 54 -1.18 -8.26 -8.38
CA ALA A 54 -1.17 -6.83 -8.66
C ALA A 54 -2.49 -6.14 -8.31
N LEU A 55 -3.63 -6.78 -8.61
CA LEU A 55 -4.97 -6.28 -8.27
C LEU A 55 -5.18 -6.06 -6.75
N PRO A 56 -5.01 -7.08 -5.88
CA PRO A 56 -5.12 -6.87 -4.44
C PRO A 56 -4.03 -5.92 -3.92
N SER A 57 -2.82 -5.93 -4.48
CA SER A 57 -1.77 -4.98 -4.10
C SER A 57 -2.17 -3.53 -4.33
N THR A 58 -2.68 -3.22 -5.53
CA THR A 58 -3.13 -1.86 -5.87
C THR A 58 -4.29 -1.42 -4.99
N TYR A 59 -5.23 -2.32 -4.68
CA TYR A 59 -6.31 -2.04 -3.74
C TYR A 59 -5.78 -1.70 -2.33
N VAL A 60 -4.85 -2.50 -1.80
CA VAL A 60 -4.23 -2.23 -0.49
C VAL A 60 -3.50 -0.89 -0.48
N LEU A 61 -2.73 -0.57 -1.52
CA LEU A 61 -2.05 0.73 -1.63
C LEU A 61 -3.02 1.90 -1.67
N MET A 62 -4.15 1.75 -2.37
CA MET A 62 -5.23 2.74 -2.38
C MET A 62 -5.81 2.96 -0.98
N VAL A 63 -6.10 1.87 -0.26
CA VAL A 63 -6.66 1.90 1.10
C VAL A 63 -5.68 2.56 2.07
N VAL A 64 -4.41 2.15 2.06
CA VAL A 64 -3.36 2.71 2.92
C VAL A 64 -3.19 4.21 2.68
N THR A 65 -3.20 4.63 1.41
CA THR A 65 -3.10 6.06 1.06
C THR A 65 -4.29 6.86 1.58
N ARG A 66 -5.51 6.32 1.47
CA ARG A 66 -6.71 6.94 2.05
C ARG A 66 -6.65 7.01 3.56
N MET A 67 -6.27 5.93 4.24
CA MET A 67 -6.15 5.91 5.70
C MET A 67 -5.12 6.92 6.21
N ALA A 68 -3.96 7.01 5.56
CA ALA A 68 -2.93 8.00 5.90
C ALA A 68 -3.43 9.44 5.68
N TYR A 69 -4.18 9.66 4.60
CA TYR A 69 -4.80 10.95 4.32
C TYR A 69 -5.85 11.34 5.37
N ASP A 70 -6.76 10.41 5.69
CA ASP A 70 -7.83 10.64 6.67
C ASP A 70 -7.24 10.87 8.07
N ALA A 71 -6.23 10.10 8.48
CA ALA A 71 -5.57 10.26 9.78
C ALA A 71 -4.83 11.61 9.93
N GLU A 72 -4.17 12.09 8.88
CA GLU A 72 -3.45 13.38 8.90
C GLU A 72 -4.38 14.58 8.67
N THR A 73 -5.61 14.34 8.19
CA THR A 73 -6.63 15.37 8.03
C THR A 73 -7.71 15.34 9.11
N ASP A 74 -7.62 14.39 10.05
CA ASP A 74 -8.49 14.31 11.21
C ASP A 74 -8.33 15.57 12.08
N PRO A 75 -9.43 16.27 12.43
CA PRO A 75 -9.38 17.44 13.30
C PRO A 75 -8.78 17.17 14.70
N ALA A 76 -8.72 15.91 15.16
CA ALA A 76 -8.12 15.53 16.43
C ALA A 76 -6.58 15.41 16.40
N ASN A 77 -5.96 15.35 15.22
CA ASN A 77 -4.52 15.16 15.06
C ASN A 77 -3.75 16.48 14.85
N GLN A 78 -4.41 17.62 15.12
CA GLN A 78 -3.85 18.99 15.04
C GLN A 78 -3.91 19.70 16.38
#